data_AF-X0TXC9-F1
#
_entry.id   AF-X0TXC9-F1
#
_cell.length_a   1.000
_cell.length_b   1.000
_cell.length_c   1.000
_cell.angle_alpha   90.00
_cell.angle_beta   90.00
_cell.angle_gamma   90.00
#
_symmetry.space_group_name_H-M   'P 1'
#
loop_
_entity.id
_entity.type
_entity.pdbx_description
1 polymer ?
#
loop_
_entity_poly.entity_id
_entity_poly.type
_entity_poly.pdbx_seq_one_letter_code
_entity_poly.pdbx_strand_id
1 'polypeptide(L)'
;MLSAQEFEFPIVVSDGEHDQTITIGINPAGTDSFDIGLDILAPPPPPSGAFDTRLTFLDEDYYKDIRKNTSSLKEYYLSYSPGSGGSITLSWDSSLVSELGNFIIVDNNTGNLFYLDMSSSDYLNVSNHP
;
A
#
# COMPACT_ATOMS: atom_id res chain seq x y z
N MET A 1 5.70 -13.45 -25.83
CA MET A 1 5.12 -12.11 -25.63
C MET A 1 4.75 -12.06 -24.16
N LEU A 2 5.52 -11.39 -23.31
CA LEU A 2 5.07 -11.12 -21.95
C LEU A 2 3.85 -10.19 -22.11
N SER A 3 2.69 -10.62 -21.64
CA SER A 3 1.53 -9.75 -21.59
C SER A 3 1.92 -8.50 -20.80
N ALA A 4 1.67 -7.32 -21.35
CA ALA A 4 1.78 -6.05 -20.64
C ALA A 4 0.69 -6.05 -19.56
N GLN A 5 0.98 -6.71 -18.43
CA GLN A 5 0.02 -6.87 -17.35
C GLN A 5 -0.06 -5.56 -16.57
N GLU A 6 -1.25 -5.00 -16.54
CA GLU A 6 -1.62 -3.86 -15.70
C GLU A 6 -2.64 -4.34 -14.68
N PHE A 7 -2.51 -3.86 -13.45
CA PHE A 7 -3.51 -4.08 -12.42
C PHE A 7 -3.42 -2.99 -11.37
N GLU A 8 -4.54 -2.79 -10.69
CA GLU A 8 -4.66 -1.98 -9.49
C GLU A 8 -5.50 -2.78 -8.51
N PHE A 9 -5.13 -2.76 -7.23
CA PHE A 9 -5.93 -3.38 -6.19
C PHE A 9 -6.01 -2.47 -4.95
N PRO A 10 -7.21 -2.33 -4.37
CA PRO A 10 -7.43 -1.52 -3.18
C PRO A 10 -7.01 -2.28 -1.92
N ILE A 11 -6.51 -1.52 -0.94
CA ILE A 11 -6.29 -1.97 0.43
C ILE A 11 -7.10 -1.05 1.33
N VAL A 12 -7.93 -1.61 2.20
CA VAL A 12 -8.61 -0.86 3.24
C VAL A 12 -7.73 -0.89 4.48
N VAL A 13 -7.36 0.30 4.96
CA VAL A 13 -6.64 0.52 6.21
C VAL A 13 -7.65 1.07 7.22
N SER A 14 -7.71 0.44 8.39
CA SER A 14 -8.64 0.79 9.46
C SER A 14 -7.90 0.98 10.77
N ASP A 15 -8.27 2.00 11.54
CA ASP A 15 -7.91 2.07 12.97
C ASP A 15 -8.97 1.43 13.88
N GLY A 16 -10.09 0.94 13.33
CA GLY A 16 -11.23 0.39 14.07
C GLY A 16 -12.39 1.36 14.27
N GLU A 17 -12.18 2.67 14.08
CA GLU A 17 -13.24 3.70 14.06
C GLU A 17 -13.32 4.41 12.71
N HIS A 18 -12.20 4.51 12.01
CA HIS A 18 -12.06 5.16 10.72
C HIS A 18 -11.40 4.22 9.72
N ASP A 19 -11.85 4.32 8.47
CA ASP A 19 -11.32 3.56 7.35
C ASP A 19 -10.84 4.50 6.24
N GLN A 20 -9.77 4.12 5.57
CA GLN A 20 -9.25 4.78 4.39
C GLN A 20 -8.76 3.74 3.39
N THR A 21 -9.00 3.97 2.12
CA THR A 21 -8.53 3.10 1.04
C THR A 21 -7.30 3.71 0.37
N ILE A 22 -6.26 2.90 0.24
CA ILE A 22 -5.13 3.15 -0.64
C ILE A 22 -5.17 2.16 -1.79
N THR A 23 -4.55 2.48 -2.92
CA THR A 23 -4.48 1.60 -4.08
C THR A 23 -3.03 1.36 -4.46
N ILE A 24 -2.67 0.11 -4.66
CA ILE A 24 -1.36 -0.25 -5.20
C ILE A 24 -1.55 -1.05 -6.48
N GLY A 25 -0.56 -1.04 -7.35
CA GLY A 25 -0.73 -1.66 -8.65
C GLY A 25 0.51 -1.60 -9.50
N ILE A 26 0.48 -2.26 -10.66
CA ILE A 26 1.58 -2.14 -11.60
C ILE A 26 1.04 -1.80 -12.97
N ASN A 27 1.84 -1.06 -13.72
CA ASN A 27 1.54 -0.73 -15.09
C ASN A 27 2.85 -0.80 -15.90
N PRO A 28 2.83 -1.31 -17.15
CA PRO A 28 3.99 -1.24 -18.05
C PRO A 28 4.50 0.18 -18.32
N ALA A 29 3.62 1.18 -18.22
CA ALA A 29 3.95 2.60 -18.32
C ALA A 29 4.31 3.24 -16.97
N GLY A 30 4.14 2.53 -15.86
CA GLY A 30 4.53 3.00 -14.53
C GLY A 30 6.06 3.03 -14.37
N THR A 31 6.52 3.79 -13.37
CA THR A 31 7.93 4.03 -13.05
C THR A 31 8.16 3.84 -11.54
N ASP A 32 9.34 4.22 -11.05
CA ASP A 32 9.63 4.31 -9.62
C ASP A 32 9.58 5.79 -9.17
N SER A 33 8.73 6.60 -9.80
CA SER A 33 8.55 8.03 -9.55
C SER A 33 7.09 8.38 -9.84
N PHE A 34 6.65 9.59 -9.47
CA PHE A 34 5.28 10.01 -9.76
C PHE A 34 4.94 9.95 -11.26
N ASP A 35 3.91 9.18 -11.59
CA ASP A 35 3.37 8.99 -12.93
C ASP A 35 2.01 9.68 -13.06
N ILE A 36 1.97 10.75 -13.85
CA ILE A 36 0.74 11.51 -14.09
C ILE A 36 -0.35 10.64 -14.72
N GLY A 37 -1.51 10.58 -14.05
CA GLY A 37 -2.66 9.79 -14.50
C GLY A 37 -2.64 8.33 -14.05
N LEU A 38 -1.53 7.83 -13.51
CA LEU A 38 -1.45 6.51 -12.85
C LEU A 38 -1.47 6.66 -11.33
N ASP A 39 -0.73 7.62 -10.79
CA ASP A 39 -0.64 7.84 -9.35
C ASP A 39 -1.61 8.91 -8.86
N ILE A 40 -1.88 8.87 -7.55
CA ILE A 40 -2.63 9.91 -6.84
C ILE A 40 -1.79 10.31 -5.63
N LEU A 41 -1.27 11.55 -5.66
CA LEU A 41 -0.58 12.14 -4.52
C LEU A 41 -1.54 12.28 -3.33
N ALA A 42 -1.05 11.97 -2.14
CA ALA A 42 -1.73 12.30 -0.92
C ALA A 42 -1.70 13.84 -0.72
N PRO A 43 -2.76 14.44 -0.14
CA PRO A 43 -2.72 15.84 0.27
C PRO A 43 -1.69 16.03 1.40
N PRO A 44 -1.39 17.28 1.81
CA PRO A 44 -0.59 17.53 3.00
C PRO A 44 -1.11 16.73 4.21
N PRO A 45 -0.23 16.24 5.10
CA PRO A 45 -0.62 15.53 6.32
C PRO A 45 -1.72 16.26 7.10
N PRO A 46 -2.74 15.53 7.58
CA PRO A 46 -3.77 16.12 8.42
C PRO A 46 -3.16 16.58 9.76
N PRO A 47 -3.91 17.37 10.56
CA PRO A 47 -3.47 17.74 11.89
C PRO A 47 -3.10 16.51 12.74
N SER A 48 -2.11 16.68 13.63
CA SER A 48 -1.66 15.60 14.51
C SER A 48 -2.80 14.97 15.30
N GLY A 49 -2.84 13.63 15.34
CA GLY A 49 -3.87 12.85 16.03
C GLY A 49 -5.08 12.49 15.17
N ALA A 50 -5.16 12.96 13.93
CA ALA A 50 -6.13 12.46 12.97
C ALA A 50 -5.67 11.12 12.38
N PHE A 51 -6.62 10.24 12.10
CA PHE A 51 -6.37 9.03 11.33
C PHE A 51 -5.91 9.39 9.91
N ASP A 52 -4.85 8.75 9.45
CA ASP A 52 -4.34 8.89 8.08
C ASP A 52 -3.52 7.67 7.68
N THR A 53 -3.52 7.35 6.39
CA THR A 53 -2.61 6.36 5.81
C THR A 53 -2.16 6.78 4.42
N ARG A 54 -0.92 6.42 4.08
CA ARG A 54 -0.24 6.84 2.86
C ARG A 54 0.71 5.75 2.40
N LEU A 55 0.94 5.72 1.10
CA LEU A 55 2.07 5.02 0.50
C LEU A 55 3.21 6.04 0.36
N THR A 56 4.42 5.75 0.84
CA THR A 56 5.51 6.72 0.88
C THR A 56 6.72 6.22 0.10
N PHE A 57 7.22 6.97 -0.86
CA PHE A 57 8.42 6.58 -1.62
C PHE A 57 9.23 7.77 -2.07
N LEU A 58 10.55 7.72 -1.85
CA LEU A 58 11.51 8.78 -2.22
C LEU A 58 10.99 10.20 -1.94
N ASP A 59 10.48 10.40 -0.72
CA ASP A 59 9.96 11.67 -0.20
C ASP A 59 8.59 12.14 -0.73
N GLU A 60 7.87 11.30 -1.48
CA GLU A 60 6.51 11.56 -1.93
C GLU A 60 5.50 10.61 -1.25
N ASP A 61 4.31 11.16 -0.97
CA ASP A 61 3.19 10.42 -0.38
C ASP A 61 2.06 10.25 -1.39
N TYR A 62 1.45 9.07 -1.41
CA TYR A 62 0.45 8.67 -2.36
C TYR A 62 -0.76 8.01 -1.68
N TYR A 63 -1.94 8.23 -2.23
CA TYR A 63 -3.12 7.38 -2.03
C TYR A 63 -3.23 6.30 -3.10
N LYS A 64 -2.60 6.51 -4.26
CA LYS A 64 -2.44 5.50 -5.30
C LYS A 64 -1.03 5.52 -5.85
N ASP A 65 -0.37 4.37 -5.84
CA ASP A 65 1.01 4.17 -6.30
C ASP A 65 1.08 2.98 -7.27
N ILE A 66 1.41 3.26 -8.52
CA ILE A 66 1.42 2.29 -9.63
C ILE A 66 2.84 2.10 -10.15
N ARG A 67 3.43 0.94 -9.84
CA ARG A 67 4.84 0.66 -10.14
C ARG A 67 5.07 0.06 -11.51
N LYS A 68 6.29 0.21 -12.00
CA LYS A 68 6.72 -0.46 -13.24
C LYS A 68 6.59 -1.98 -13.17
N ASN A 69 6.06 -2.58 -14.22
CA ASN A 69 5.99 -4.04 -14.36
C ASN A 69 7.30 -4.68 -14.87
N THR A 70 8.43 -4.43 -14.20
CA THR A 70 9.74 -4.99 -14.65
C THR A 70 10.46 -5.87 -13.62
N SER A 71 10.12 -5.75 -12.33
CA SER A 71 10.68 -6.58 -11.25
C SER A 71 9.81 -7.80 -10.95
N SER A 72 10.40 -8.91 -10.48
CA SER A 72 9.62 -10.05 -9.95
C SER A 72 9.04 -9.79 -8.56
N LEU A 73 9.56 -8.79 -7.85
CA LEU A 73 9.10 -8.37 -6.52
C LEU A 73 8.62 -6.93 -6.55
N LYS A 74 7.47 -6.67 -5.91
CA LYS A 74 6.85 -5.35 -5.80
C LYS A 74 6.73 -4.97 -4.34
N GLU A 75 7.41 -3.88 -3.97
CA GLU A 75 7.46 -3.37 -2.59
C GLU A 75 6.70 -2.05 -2.52
N TYR A 76 5.81 -1.95 -1.54
CA TYR A 76 5.07 -0.72 -1.22
C TYR A 76 5.29 -0.37 0.23
N TYR A 77 5.64 0.88 0.50
CA TYR A 77 5.95 1.34 1.85
C TYR A 77 4.74 2.08 2.39
N LEU A 78 4.19 1.57 3.47
CA LEU A 78 3.01 2.11 4.13
C LEU A 78 3.44 2.97 5.32
N SER A 79 2.90 4.17 5.37
CA SER A 79 2.88 5.03 6.54
C SER A 79 1.45 5.23 7.04
N TYR A 80 1.29 5.32 8.36
CA TYR A 80 -0.03 5.49 8.97
C TYR A 80 0.02 6.27 10.28
N SER A 81 -1.09 6.92 10.65
CA SER A 81 -1.28 7.52 11.97
C SER A 81 -2.57 6.95 12.54
N PRO A 82 -2.54 6.20 13.65
CA PRO A 82 -3.78 5.82 14.31
C PRO A 82 -4.43 7.08 14.88
N GLY A 83 -5.71 7.25 14.59
CA GLY A 83 -6.52 8.28 15.24
C GLY A 83 -6.89 7.83 16.64
N SER A 84 -8.20 7.80 16.93
CA SER A 84 -8.73 7.29 18.20
C SER A 84 -8.81 5.77 18.29
N GLY A 85 -8.79 5.05 17.15
CA GLY A 85 -9.04 3.60 17.11
C GLY A 85 -7.86 2.71 17.54
N GLY A 86 -6.66 3.27 17.64
CA GLY A 86 -5.51 2.64 18.30
C GLY A 86 -4.77 1.55 17.49
N SER A 87 -5.45 0.51 16.97
CA SER A 87 -4.78 -0.60 16.24
C SER A 87 -5.05 -0.54 14.74
N ILE A 88 -3.99 -0.54 13.94
CA ILE A 88 -4.10 -0.46 12.48
C ILE A 88 -4.21 -1.85 11.87
N THR A 89 -5.27 -2.05 11.09
CA THR A 89 -5.51 -3.27 10.34
C THR A 89 -5.66 -2.95 8.87
N LEU A 90 -4.90 -3.64 8.03
CA LEU A 90 -5.02 -3.62 6.59
C LEU A 90 -5.84 -4.84 6.15
N SER A 91 -6.68 -4.68 5.14
CA SER A 91 -7.42 -5.77 4.51
C SER A 91 -7.48 -5.60 2.99
N TRP A 92 -7.44 -6.72 2.28
CA TRP A 92 -7.48 -6.81 0.82
C TRP A 92 -8.08 -8.15 0.39
N ASP A 93 -8.29 -8.32 -0.92
CA ASP A 93 -8.71 -9.59 -1.50
C ASP A 93 -7.48 -10.34 -2.06
N SER A 94 -7.02 -11.36 -1.34
CA SER A 94 -5.83 -12.15 -1.74
C SER A 94 -6.02 -12.91 -3.05
N SER A 95 -7.26 -13.19 -3.46
CA SER A 95 -7.52 -13.85 -4.74
C SER A 95 -7.09 -12.97 -5.91
N LEU A 96 -7.33 -11.66 -5.80
CA LEU A 96 -6.84 -10.68 -6.77
C LEU A 96 -5.31 -10.65 -6.77
N VAL A 97 -4.67 -10.66 -5.60
CA VAL A 97 -3.20 -10.62 -5.51
C VAL A 97 -2.53 -11.85 -6.14
N SER A 98 -3.08 -13.04 -5.90
CA SER A 98 -2.52 -14.32 -6.37
C SER A 98 -2.41 -14.44 -7.90
N GLU A 99 -3.28 -13.74 -8.63
CA GLU A 99 -3.24 -13.68 -10.10
C GLU A 99 -2.20 -12.68 -10.64
N LEU A 100 -1.67 -11.81 -9.77
CA LEU A 100 -0.92 -10.61 -10.14
C LEU A 100 0.56 -10.68 -9.73
N GLY A 101 0.94 -11.62 -8.87
CA GLY A 101 2.31 -11.90 -8.47
C GLY A 101 2.58 -11.74 -6.97
N ASN A 102 3.85 -11.56 -6.60
CA ASN A 102 4.28 -11.41 -5.22
C ASN A 102 4.38 -9.92 -4.85
N PHE A 103 3.57 -9.50 -3.88
CA PHE A 103 3.55 -8.14 -3.35
C PHE A 103 3.93 -8.15 -1.88
N ILE A 104 4.67 -7.12 -1.48
CA ILE A 104 5.11 -6.94 -0.11
C ILE A 104 4.74 -5.52 0.31
N ILE A 105 4.14 -5.42 1.50
CA ILE A 105 3.94 -4.15 2.21
C ILE A 105 5.01 -4.01 3.28
N VAL A 106 5.64 -2.84 3.33
CA VAL A 106 6.65 -2.47 4.32
C VAL A 106 6.07 -1.44 5.29
N ASP A 107 6.20 -1.67 6.60
CA ASP A 107 5.85 -0.66 7.62
C ASP A 107 6.98 0.37 7.73
N ASN A 108 6.70 1.59 7.28
CA ASN A 108 7.65 2.70 7.27
C ASN A 108 7.65 3.50 8.58
N ASN A 109 6.69 3.28 9.49
CA ASN A 109 6.58 4.01 10.75
C ASN A 109 7.53 3.46 11.83
N THR A 110 7.60 2.14 11.94
CA THR A 110 8.46 1.48 12.94
C THR A 110 9.88 1.24 12.41
N GLY A 111 10.05 1.34 11.08
CA GLY A 111 11.27 0.91 10.39
C GLY A 111 11.44 -0.61 10.37
N ASN A 112 10.47 -1.36 10.90
CA ASN A 112 10.47 -2.82 10.82
C ASN A 112 9.91 -3.23 9.47
N LEU A 113 10.76 -3.89 8.69
CA LEU A 113 10.33 -4.52 7.44
C LEU A 113 9.52 -5.77 7.80
N PHE A 114 8.20 -5.65 7.85
CA PHE A 114 7.35 -6.84 7.83
C PHE A 114 7.27 -7.34 6.39
N TYR A 115 7.63 -8.60 6.18
CA TYR A 115 7.50 -9.24 4.88
C TYR A 115 6.19 -10.02 4.91
N LEU A 116 5.15 -9.46 4.29
CA LEU A 116 3.89 -10.16 4.11
C LEU A 116 3.64 -10.42 2.63
N ASP A 117 3.53 -11.70 2.27
CA ASP A 117 3.02 -12.11 0.97
C ASP A 117 1.49 -11.95 0.97
N MET A 118 1.03 -10.91 0.30
CA MET A 118 -0.38 -10.55 0.21
C MET A 118 -1.23 -11.61 -0.53
N SER A 119 -0.63 -12.55 -1.25
CA SER A 119 -1.37 -13.66 -1.88
C SER A 119 -1.75 -14.78 -0.90
N SER A 120 -1.16 -14.76 0.31
CA SER A 120 -1.28 -15.82 1.31
C SER A 120 -2.16 -15.46 2.51
N SER A 121 -2.57 -14.19 2.62
CA SER A 121 -3.44 -13.64 3.68
C SER A 121 -4.33 -12.56 3.08
N ASP A 122 -5.49 -12.32 3.68
CA ASP A 122 -6.41 -11.23 3.33
C ASP A 122 -6.28 -10.01 4.26
N TYR A 123 -5.45 -10.10 5.30
CA TYR A 123 -5.31 -9.03 6.28
C TYR A 123 -3.93 -8.99 6.97
N LEU A 124 -3.62 -7.83 7.53
CA LEU A 124 -2.45 -7.56 8.37
C LEU A 124 -2.87 -6.67 9.55
N ASN A 125 -2.71 -7.13 10.78
CA ASN A 125 -2.79 -6.25 11.95
C ASN A 125 -1.37 -5.86 12.38
N VAL A 126 -1.04 -4.57 12.25
CA VAL A 126 0.33 -4.10 12.48
C VAL A 126 0.74 -4.16 13.95
N SER A 127 -0.21 -4.15 14.89
CA SER A 127 0.08 -4.24 16.33
C SER A 127 0.48 -5.66 16.77
N ASN A 128 0.14 -6.68 15.98
CA ASN A 128 0.38 -8.08 16.27
C ASN A 128 1.53 -8.69 15.45
N HIS A 129 2.20 -7.89 14.61
CA HIS A 129 3.38 -8.34 13.88
C HIS A 129 4.67 -7.97 14.65
N PRO A 130 5.52 -8.96 14.97
CA PRO A 130 6.71 -8.81 15.82
C PRO A 130 7.90 -8.16 15.12
#